data_AF-A0A971E4A9-F1
#
_entry.id   AF-A0A971E4A9-F1
#
_cell.length_a   1.000
_cell.length_b   1.000
_cell.length_c   1.000
_cell.angle_alpha   90.00
_cell.angle_beta   90.00
_cell.angle_gamma   90.00
#
_symmetry.space_group_name_H-M   'P 1'
#
loop_
_entity.id
_entity.type
_entity.pdbx_description
1 polymer ?
#
loop_
_entity_poly.entity_id
_entity_poly.type
_entity_poly.pdbx_seq_one_letter_code
_entity_poly.pdbx_strand_id
1 'polypeptide(L)'
;MKTLFWLVLICLIIAGVVMSQEQADHESIAEGGAELTLDTLLEEAPDAPEDVRYSVVDEKDIPDHIVRAIEETKSEETSMVFDGEAGTQYVYIALGERRTGGYHINIESVERSGDRILISYSEIKPADNGMVTQVLTYPWIVLKVNSELPIEVAVPEASPRIVE
;
A
#
# COMPACT_ATOMS: atom_id res chain seq x y z
N MET A 1 -9.16 -53.27 -16.52
CA MET A 1 -8.16 -53.58 -17.58
C MET A 1 -8.24 -52.51 -18.66
N LYS A 2 -7.49 -51.40 -18.55
CA LYS A 2 -7.25 -50.45 -19.67
C LYS A 2 -6.27 -49.29 -19.38
N THR A 3 -5.56 -49.30 -18.24
CA THR A 3 -4.58 -48.24 -17.93
C THR A 3 -3.14 -48.75 -17.80
N LEU A 4 -2.86 -50.03 -18.13
CA LEU A 4 -1.51 -50.61 -17.98
C LEU A 4 -0.76 -50.84 -19.30
N PHE A 5 -1.31 -50.46 -20.46
CA PHE A 5 -0.66 -50.70 -21.77
C PHE A 5 -0.09 -49.45 -22.46
N TRP A 6 -0.26 -48.25 -21.88
CA TRP A 6 0.14 -47.00 -22.53
C TRP A 6 1.49 -46.43 -22.07
N LEU A 7 2.18 -47.09 -21.13
CA LEU A 7 3.43 -46.59 -20.54
C LEU A 7 4.73 -47.25 -21.05
N VAL A 8 4.67 -48.19 -22.01
CA VAL A 8 5.88 -48.94 -22.43
C VAL A 8 6.35 -48.68 -23.87
N LEU A 9 5.56 -48.03 -24.75
CA LEU A 9 5.89 -48.01 -26.20
C LEU A 9 6.36 -46.67 -26.80
N ILE A 10 6.31 -45.53 -26.10
CA ILE A 10 6.81 -44.25 -26.67
C ILE A 10 8.29 -43.97 -26.32
N CYS A 11 8.92 -44.84 -25.52
CA CYS A 11 10.36 -44.81 -25.22
C CYS A 11 11.31 -45.17 -26.40
N LEU A 12 10.86 -45.28 -27.66
CA LEU A 12 11.69 -45.81 -28.75
C LEU A 12 11.67 -45.03 -30.08
N ILE A 13 11.41 -43.71 -30.06
CA ILE A 13 11.58 -42.84 -31.25
C ILE A 13 12.47 -41.62 -30.92
N ILE A 14 13.51 -41.82 -30.11
CA ILE A 14 14.63 -40.87 -29.94
C ILE A 14 15.86 -41.30 -30.75
N ALA A 15 15.86 -42.50 -31.35
CA ALA A 15 17.02 -43.02 -32.06
C ALA A 15 16.66 -43.40 -33.49
N GLY A 16 16.98 -42.54 -34.46
CA GLY A 16 17.04 -43.00 -35.83
C GLY A 16 16.90 -41.93 -36.89
N VAL A 17 18.02 -41.59 -37.51
CA VAL A 17 18.15 -41.37 -38.97
C VAL A 17 17.57 -40.04 -39.47
N VAL A 18 18.34 -38.96 -39.61
CA VAL A 18 19.46 -38.72 -40.58
C VAL A 18 19.00 -38.81 -42.05
N MET A 19 18.83 -37.63 -42.65
CA MET A 19 19.21 -37.22 -44.01
C MET A 19 18.46 -37.71 -45.28
N SER A 20 18.44 -36.77 -46.25
CA SER A 20 18.18 -36.86 -47.71
C SER A 20 16.71 -36.80 -48.18
N GLN A 21 16.28 -36.01 -49.16
CA GLN A 21 16.81 -34.96 -50.07
C GLN A 21 15.54 -34.24 -50.64
N GLU A 22 15.41 -32.90 -50.69
CA GLU A 22 15.86 -31.92 -51.71
C GLU A 22 14.72 -31.42 -52.62
N GLN A 23 14.36 -30.12 -52.51
CA GLN A 23 14.15 -29.10 -53.57
C GLN A 23 13.60 -27.82 -52.86
N ALA A 24 14.33 -26.70 -52.72
CA ALA A 24 14.65 -25.67 -53.72
C ALA A 24 13.34 -25.10 -54.35
N ASP A 25 12.93 -23.82 -54.26
CA ASP A 25 13.65 -22.55 -54.24
C ASP A 25 12.72 -21.43 -53.70
N HIS A 26 13.19 -20.52 -52.84
CA HIS A 26 13.02 -19.07 -53.07
C HIS A 26 13.88 -18.22 -52.12
N GLU A 27 14.52 -17.23 -52.72
CA GLU A 27 15.60 -16.39 -52.25
C GLU A 27 15.10 -15.13 -51.51
N SER A 28 15.84 -14.74 -50.45
CA SER A 28 16.15 -13.37 -49.96
C SER A 28 14.97 -12.42 -49.66
N ILE A 29 14.84 -11.77 -48.50
CA ILE A 29 15.75 -10.79 -47.90
C ILE A 29 15.50 -10.76 -46.38
N ALA A 30 16.58 -10.65 -45.61
CA ALA A 30 16.60 -10.45 -44.17
C ALA A 30 15.92 -9.15 -43.76
N GLU A 31 15.07 -9.18 -42.74
CA GLU A 31 15.10 -8.25 -41.60
C GLU A 31 14.52 -8.95 -40.36
N GLY A 32 15.26 -8.89 -39.26
CA GLY A 32 14.96 -9.58 -38.02
C GLY A 32 13.68 -9.04 -37.37
N GLY A 33 12.61 -9.83 -37.45
CA GLY A 33 11.46 -9.70 -36.58
C GLY A 33 11.63 -10.66 -35.42
N ALA A 34 12.28 -10.22 -34.34
CA ALA A 34 12.06 -10.83 -33.04
C ALA A 34 10.55 -10.69 -32.77
N GLU A 35 9.83 -11.79 -32.82
CA GLU A 35 8.44 -11.87 -32.39
C GLU A 35 8.44 -11.55 -30.89
N LEU A 36 8.29 -10.27 -30.56
CA LEU A 36 8.06 -9.79 -29.21
C LEU A 36 6.73 -10.39 -28.77
N THR A 37 6.80 -11.54 -28.10
CA THR A 37 5.64 -12.15 -27.45
C THR A 37 5.07 -11.10 -26.51
N LEU A 38 3.79 -10.79 -26.72
CA LEU A 38 3.04 -9.78 -25.97
C LEU A 38 3.00 -10.07 -24.46
N ASP A 39 3.39 -11.28 -24.06
CA ASP A 39 3.57 -11.72 -22.68
C ASP A 39 4.77 -11.07 -21.96
N THR A 40 5.70 -10.42 -22.67
CA THR A 40 6.90 -9.79 -22.07
C THR A 40 6.77 -8.27 -21.89
N LEU A 41 5.74 -7.61 -22.44
CA LEU A 41 5.53 -6.16 -22.32
C LEU A 41 4.51 -5.76 -21.23
N LEU A 42 4.00 -6.74 -20.48
CA LEU A 42 3.32 -6.51 -19.22
C LEU A 42 4.29 -6.90 -18.10
N GLU A 43 5.41 -6.19 -18.00
CA GLU A 43 5.98 -5.95 -16.68
C GLU A 43 4.89 -5.18 -15.92
N GLU A 44 4.09 -5.91 -15.14
CA GLU A 44 3.28 -5.34 -14.07
C GLU A 44 4.19 -4.35 -13.35
N ALA A 45 3.88 -3.06 -13.42
CA ALA A 45 4.67 -2.03 -12.77
C ALA A 45 4.89 -2.47 -11.33
N PRO A 46 6.12 -2.77 -10.91
CA PRO A 46 6.34 -3.27 -9.57
C PRO A 46 5.90 -2.17 -8.61
N ASP A 47 5.04 -2.56 -7.64
CA ASP A 47 4.70 -1.77 -6.47
C ASP A 47 3.65 -0.65 -6.66
N ALA A 48 2.63 -0.86 -7.48
CA ALA A 48 1.44 -0.02 -7.40
C ALA A 48 0.73 -0.25 -6.04
N PRO A 49 0.47 0.81 -5.26
CA PRO A 49 -0.12 0.67 -3.93
C PRO A 49 -1.50 0.03 -3.99
N GLU A 50 -1.73 -0.97 -3.12
CA GLU A 50 -3.04 -1.59 -2.94
C GLU A 50 -3.79 -0.89 -1.82
N ASP A 51 -5.03 -0.43 -2.08
CA ASP A 51 -5.88 0.21 -1.07
C ASP A 51 -6.19 -0.76 0.08
N VAL A 52 -5.87 -0.35 1.30
CA VAL A 52 -6.09 -1.16 2.51
C VAL A 52 -7.40 -0.74 3.16
N ARG A 53 -8.22 -1.71 3.56
CA ARG A 53 -9.49 -1.40 4.25
C ARG A 53 -9.23 -0.82 5.64
N TYR A 54 -9.71 0.39 5.87
CA TYR A 54 -9.70 1.05 7.17
C TYR A 54 -11.03 1.75 7.47
N SER A 55 -11.20 2.15 8.73
CA SER A 55 -12.33 2.97 9.18
C SER A 55 -11.89 3.94 10.27
N VAL A 56 -12.50 5.12 10.33
CA VAL A 56 -12.38 6.02 11.49
C VAL A 56 -13.18 5.44 12.65
N VAL A 57 -12.61 5.43 13.85
CA VAL A 57 -13.21 4.85 15.04
C VAL A 57 -13.92 5.96 15.83
N ASP A 58 -15.19 5.74 16.17
CA ASP A 58 -15.93 6.62 17.07
C ASP A 58 -15.30 6.57 18.47
N GLU A 59 -15.27 7.70 19.20
CA GLU A 59 -14.64 7.81 20.53
C GLU A 59 -15.10 6.74 21.52
N LYS A 60 -16.39 6.39 21.50
CA LYS A 60 -16.99 5.36 22.36
C LYS A 60 -16.49 3.93 22.09
N ASP A 61 -15.96 3.69 20.89
CA ASP A 61 -15.52 2.37 20.40
C ASP A 61 -14.00 2.23 20.47
N ILE A 62 -13.29 3.27 20.93
CA ILE A 62 -11.84 3.24 21.15
C ILE A 62 -11.54 2.43 22.42
N PRO A 63 -10.65 1.43 22.37
CA PRO A 63 -10.23 0.69 23.56
C PRO A 63 -9.63 1.60 24.65
N ASP A 64 -9.94 1.34 25.93
CA ASP A 64 -9.54 2.16 27.09
C ASP A 64 -8.04 2.49 27.15
N HIS A 65 -7.18 1.55 26.74
CA HIS A 65 -5.74 1.75 26.76
C HIS A 65 -5.29 2.79 25.72
N ILE A 66 -5.97 2.88 24.58
CA ILE A 66 -5.72 3.89 23.55
C ILE A 66 -6.28 5.24 24.00
N VAL A 67 -7.48 5.27 24.61
CA VAL A 67 -8.05 6.50 25.20
C VAL A 67 -7.09 7.13 26.20
N ARG A 68 -6.45 6.31 27.04
CA ARG A 68 -5.42 6.79 27.97
C ARG A 68 -4.24 7.42 27.25
N ALA A 69 -3.71 6.75 26.22
CA ALA A 69 -2.60 7.28 25.43
C ALA A 69 -2.96 8.60 24.74
N ILE A 70 -4.20 8.74 24.24
CA ILE A 70 -4.73 9.99 23.69
C ILE A 70 -4.67 11.09 24.74
N GLU A 71 -5.26 10.88 25.92
CA GLU A 71 -5.29 11.90 26.97
C GLU A 71 -3.90 12.33 27.44
N GLU A 72 -2.95 11.40 27.49
CA GLU A 72 -1.56 11.65 27.90
C GLU A 72 -0.76 12.44 26.85
N THR A 73 -1.08 12.30 25.56
CA THR A 73 -0.20 12.76 24.46
C THR A 73 -0.86 13.73 23.49
N LYS A 74 -2.18 13.99 23.56
CA LYS A 74 -2.92 14.84 22.61
C LYS A 74 -2.43 16.29 22.49
N SER A 75 -1.64 16.77 23.46
CA SER A 75 -1.01 18.09 23.41
C SER A 75 0.23 18.14 22.51
N GLU A 76 0.78 16.99 22.13
CA GLU A 76 1.98 16.84 21.32
C GLU A 76 1.61 16.39 19.90
N GLU A 77 2.44 16.74 18.92
CA GLU A 77 2.32 16.20 17.57
C GLU A 77 2.93 14.80 17.57
N THR A 78 2.09 13.78 17.41
CA THR A 78 2.50 12.38 17.56
C THR A 78 1.60 11.43 16.80
N SER A 79 2.12 10.24 16.53
CA SER A 79 1.34 9.11 16.03
C SER A 79 1.77 7.83 16.73
N MET A 80 0.81 6.95 17.03
CA MET A 80 1.07 5.67 17.68
C MET A 80 0.25 4.55 17.02
N VAL A 81 0.84 3.36 16.97
CA VAL A 81 0.19 2.15 16.44
C VAL A 81 -0.03 1.18 17.60
N PHE A 82 -1.22 0.61 17.68
CA PHE A 82 -1.61 -0.36 18.70
C PHE A 82 -2.15 -1.63 18.04
N ASP A 83 -1.81 -2.78 18.61
CA ASP A 83 -2.40 -4.04 18.17
C ASP A 83 -3.91 -4.07 18.45
N GLY A 84 -4.68 -4.53 17.46
CA GLY A 84 -6.10 -4.81 17.59
C GLY A 84 -6.39 -6.31 17.62
N GLU A 85 -7.67 -6.65 17.52
CA GLU A 85 -8.11 -8.04 17.45
C GLU A 85 -8.21 -8.51 15.99
N ALA A 86 -8.07 -9.82 15.76
CA ALA A 86 -8.37 -10.46 14.47
C ALA A 86 -7.63 -9.85 13.26
N GLY A 87 -6.34 -9.59 13.40
CA GLY A 87 -5.50 -9.06 12.33
C GLY A 87 -5.79 -7.59 11.99
N THR A 88 -6.22 -6.82 13.00
CA THR A 88 -6.42 -5.38 12.89
C THR A 88 -5.42 -4.63 13.76
N GLN A 89 -5.15 -3.38 13.39
CA GLN A 89 -4.33 -2.46 14.18
C GLN A 89 -5.07 -1.13 14.30
N TYR A 90 -4.85 -0.42 15.40
CA TYR A 90 -5.33 0.94 15.59
C TYR A 90 -4.19 1.93 15.37
N VAL A 91 -4.50 3.04 14.71
CA VAL A 91 -3.54 4.13 14.48
C VAL A 91 -4.13 5.40 15.06
N TYR A 92 -3.44 5.96 16.04
CA TYR A 92 -3.75 7.25 16.64
C TYR A 92 -2.83 8.31 16.04
N ILE A 93 -3.39 9.44 15.63
CA ILE A 93 -2.66 10.60 15.12
C ILE A 93 -3.18 11.83 15.84
N ALA A 94 -2.29 12.63 16.42
CA ALA A 94 -2.59 13.91 17.04
C ALA A 94 -1.75 15.03 16.43
N LEU A 95 -2.41 16.16 16.18
CA LEU A 95 -1.75 17.38 15.70
C LEU A 95 -1.09 18.18 16.83
N GLY A 96 -1.35 17.81 18.09
CA GLY A 96 -0.96 18.58 19.26
C GLY A 96 -1.83 19.81 19.51
N GLU A 97 -1.34 20.72 20.34
CA GLU A 97 -2.08 21.93 20.72
C GLU A 97 -2.35 22.86 19.51
N ARG A 98 -3.59 23.32 19.38
CA ARG A 98 -4.00 24.38 18.45
C ARG A 98 -4.70 25.51 19.21
N ARG A 99 -4.30 26.76 18.94
CA ARG A 99 -4.78 27.95 19.68
C ARG A 99 -6.18 28.42 19.29
N THR A 100 -6.76 27.83 18.24
CA THR A 100 -8.11 28.09 17.79
C THR A 100 -8.79 26.78 17.39
N GLY A 101 -10.12 26.78 17.32
CA GLY A 101 -10.86 25.72 16.66
C GLY A 101 -10.73 25.78 15.12
N GLY A 102 -11.28 24.76 14.45
CA GLY A 102 -11.35 24.67 12.99
C GLY A 102 -10.20 23.90 12.33
N TYR A 103 -9.33 23.27 13.12
CA TYR A 103 -8.32 22.34 12.64
C TYR A 103 -8.88 20.93 12.55
N HIS A 104 -8.58 20.24 11.45
CA HIS A 104 -9.00 18.86 11.22
C HIS A 104 -7.87 18.03 10.61
N ILE A 105 -7.90 16.72 10.85
CA ILE A 105 -7.01 15.76 10.21
C ILE A 105 -7.76 15.16 9.01
N ASN A 106 -7.11 15.20 7.84
CA ASN A 106 -7.59 14.54 6.63
C ASN A 106 -6.69 13.35 6.32
N ILE A 107 -7.26 12.15 6.23
CA ILE A 107 -6.52 10.97 5.79
C ILE A 107 -6.47 11.01 4.26
N GLU A 108 -5.27 11.10 3.71
CA GLU A 108 -5.03 11.19 2.28
C GLU A 108 -5.00 9.79 1.65
N SER A 109 -4.31 8.86 2.31
CA SER A 109 -4.22 7.48 1.87
C SER A 109 -3.88 6.53 3.01
N VAL A 110 -4.32 5.28 2.84
CA VAL A 110 -3.95 4.12 3.67
C VAL A 110 -3.70 2.97 2.69
N GLU A 111 -2.44 2.80 2.35
CA GLU A 111 -2.04 2.01 1.18
C GLU A 111 -0.94 1.03 1.54
N ARG A 112 -1.01 -0.17 0.95
CA ARG A 112 0.06 -1.15 1.06
C ARG A 112 1.18 -0.79 0.09
N SER A 113 2.40 -0.67 0.62
CA SER A 113 3.62 -0.57 -0.17
C SER A 113 4.55 -1.70 0.25
N GLY A 114 4.81 -2.65 -0.65
CA GLY A 114 5.58 -3.86 -0.33
C GLY A 114 5.12 -4.63 0.92
N ASP A 115 5.92 -4.53 1.99
CA ASP A 115 5.79 -5.24 3.26
C ASP A 115 5.22 -4.40 4.42
N ARG A 116 4.75 -3.18 4.13
CA ARG A 116 4.20 -2.24 5.12
C ARG A 116 2.91 -1.57 4.65
N ILE A 117 2.20 -0.95 5.58
CA ILE A 117 1.12 0.00 5.29
C ILE A 117 1.65 1.41 5.49
N LEU A 118 1.49 2.27 4.50
CA LEU A 118 1.77 3.70 4.59
C LEU A 118 0.47 4.45 4.83
N ILE A 119 0.47 5.33 5.83
CA ILE A 119 -0.65 6.24 6.10
C ILE A 119 -0.17 7.66 5.90
N SER A 120 -0.76 8.35 4.93
CA SER A 120 -0.53 9.78 4.70
C SER A 120 -1.73 10.59 5.17
N TYR A 121 -1.45 11.71 5.81
CA TYR A 121 -2.46 12.63 6.28
C TYR A 121 -2.01 14.08 6.11
N SER A 122 -3.00 14.97 6.02
CA SER A 122 -2.78 16.41 6.03
C SER A 122 -3.59 17.10 7.11
N GLU A 123 -3.08 18.24 7.56
CA GLU A 123 -3.78 19.15 8.45
C GLU A 123 -4.62 20.13 7.62
N ILE A 124 -5.94 20.08 7.80
CA ILE A 124 -6.84 21.10 7.29
C ILE A 124 -6.87 22.25 8.31
N LYS A 125 -6.35 23.40 7.89
CA LYS A 125 -6.35 24.64 8.68
C LYS A 125 -7.66 25.40 8.49
N PRO A 126 -8.14 26.14 9.51
CA PRO A 126 -9.22 27.08 9.31
C PRO A 126 -8.80 28.16 8.29
N ALA A 127 -9.78 28.75 7.60
CA ALA A 127 -9.51 29.84 6.66
C ALA A 127 -8.88 31.05 7.38
N ASP A 128 -7.90 31.71 6.75
CA ASP A 128 -7.12 32.81 7.36
C ASP A 128 -8.00 33.96 7.91
N ASN A 129 -9.16 34.18 7.32
CA ASN A 129 -10.15 35.20 7.73
C ASN A 129 -11.48 34.58 8.19
N GLY A 130 -11.49 33.29 8.50
CA GLY A 130 -12.67 32.59 9.01
C GLY A 130 -12.98 32.99 10.45
N MET A 131 -14.26 33.09 10.80
CA MET A 131 -14.65 33.18 12.21
C MET A 131 -14.37 31.84 12.89
N VAL A 132 -13.34 31.81 13.74
CA VAL A 132 -12.98 30.63 14.56
C VAL A 132 -13.09 30.94 16.04
N THR A 133 -13.28 29.90 16.85
CA THR A 133 -13.25 30.01 18.30
C THR A 133 -11.80 30.16 18.79
N GLN A 134 -11.56 31.12 19.69
CA GLN A 134 -10.25 31.34 20.30
C GLN A 134 -10.14 30.52 21.59
N VAL A 135 -9.97 29.21 21.44
CA VAL A 135 -9.82 28.25 22.55
C VAL A 135 -8.73 27.25 22.20
N LEU A 136 -7.99 26.79 23.22
CA LEU A 136 -7.06 25.68 23.06
C LEU A 136 -7.84 24.42 22.66
N THR A 137 -7.39 23.77 21.60
CA THR A 137 -7.95 22.52 21.08
C THR A 137 -6.84 21.51 20.82
N TYR A 138 -7.23 20.24 20.72
CA TYR A 138 -6.33 19.10 20.54
C TYR A 138 -6.91 18.17 19.47
N PRO A 139 -6.75 18.49 18.17
CA PRO A 139 -7.29 17.66 17.11
C PRO A 139 -6.55 16.32 17.03
N TRP A 140 -7.31 15.23 17.05
CA TRP A 140 -6.79 13.88 16.88
C TRP A 140 -7.78 13.01 16.12
N ILE A 141 -7.29 11.88 15.61
CA ILE A 141 -8.09 10.85 14.94
C ILE A 141 -7.58 9.45 15.33
N VAL A 142 -8.48 8.48 15.37
CA VAL A 142 -8.14 7.06 15.49
C VAL A 142 -8.69 6.30 14.29
N LEU A 143 -7.81 5.54 13.64
CA LEU A 143 -8.14 4.63 12.54
C LEU A 143 -8.08 3.19 13.02
N LYS A 144 -8.95 2.34 12.49
CA LYS A 144 -8.83 0.89 12.56
C LYS A 144 -8.47 0.37 11.18
N VAL A 145 -7.30 -0.25 11.05
CA VAL A 145 -6.73 -0.77 9.80
C VAL A 145 -6.81 -2.29 9.82
N ASN A 146 -7.34 -2.91 8.76
CA ASN A 146 -7.47 -4.35 8.65
C ASN A 146 -6.22 -4.96 7.99
N SER A 147 -5.10 -4.93 8.71
CA SER A 147 -3.82 -5.50 8.29
C SER A 147 -2.96 -5.83 9.51
N GLU A 148 -2.12 -6.86 9.40
CA GLU A 148 -1.07 -7.21 10.36
C GLU A 148 0.31 -6.69 9.95
N LEU A 149 0.41 -6.06 8.77
CA LEU A 149 1.68 -5.49 8.32
C LEU A 149 2.07 -4.29 9.18
N PRO A 150 3.37 -4.05 9.40
CA PRO A 150 3.85 -2.85 10.06
C PRO A 150 3.27 -1.59 9.43
N ILE A 151 2.82 -0.66 10.27
CA ILE A 151 2.26 0.62 9.82
C ILE A 151 3.30 1.71 10.02
N GLU A 152 3.57 2.47 8.95
CA GLU A 152 4.34 3.70 8.99
C GLU A 152 3.40 4.88 8.71
N VAL A 153 3.36 5.84 9.65
CA VAL A 153 2.61 7.07 9.47
C VAL A 153 3.56 8.12 8.91
N ALA A 154 3.27 8.62 7.72
CA ALA A 154 4.02 9.71 7.13
C ALA A 154 3.76 10.97 7.98
N VAL A 155 4.81 11.47 8.63
CA VAL A 155 4.74 12.78 9.29
C VAL A 155 4.61 13.82 8.18
N PRO A 156 3.59 14.69 8.17
CA PRO A 156 3.49 15.75 7.19
C PRO A 156 4.77 16.59 7.33
N GLU A 157 5.62 16.58 6.30
CA GLU A 157 6.88 17.31 6.28
C GLU A 157 6.63 18.74 6.77
N ALA A 158 7.00 19.02 8.03
CA ALA A 158 6.92 20.35 8.57
C ALA A 158 7.86 21.20 7.73
N SER A 159 7.27 22.07 6.90
CA SER A 159 7.94 22.98 5.96
C SER A 159 9.36 23.29 6.41
N PRO A 160 10.40 22.99 5.60
CA PRO A 160 11.78 23.08 6.04
C PRO A 160 12.00 24.44 6.69
N ARG A 161 12.35 24.44 7.98
CA ARG A 161 12.76 25.66 8.67
C ARG A 161 13.93 26.20 7.90
N ILE A 162 13.70 27.26 7.12
CA ILE A 162 14.78 28.10 6.64
C ILE A 162 15.39 28.69 7.90
N VAL A 163 16.50 28.10 8.33
CA VAL A 163 17.41 28.70 9.29
C VAL A 163 17.99 29.93 8.58
N GLU A 164 17.49 31.11 8.94
CA GLU A 164 18.14 32.40 8.66
C GLU A 164 19.45 32.54 9.46
#